data_AF-A0A1D7NGR2-F1
#
_entry.id   AF-A0A1D7NGR2-F1
#
_cell.length_a   1.000
_cell.length_b   1.000
_cell.length_c   1.000
_cell.angle_alpha   90.00
_cell.angle_beta   90.00
_cell.angle_gamma   90.00
#
_symmetry.space_group_name_H-M   'P 1'
#
loop_
_entity.id
_entity.type
_entity.pdbx_description
1 polymer ?
#
loop_
_entity_poly.entity_id
_entity_poly.type
_entity_poly.pdbx_seq_one_letter_code
_entity_poly.pdbx_strand_id
1 'polypeptide(L)'
;MPSQRLSPELITLPEGWIPALVRGAKCRCPRCGEAPLFRQWLKPVDRCGHCKQDWSLQQADDFPAYIGIFVVGHLFAPVVIAMIGTFGMSAWLTLAIILPVAVAMLLVMLQPTKGAVIAFLWWHGIGAFRQERRKQGDQP
;
A
#
# COMPACT_ATOMS: atom_id res chain seq x y z
N MET A 1 9.85 8.08 37.50
CA MET A 1 8.48 7.63 37.19
C MET A 1 8.46 7.01 35.79
N PRO A 2 8.29 5.68 35.62
CA PRO A 2 8.52 5.01 34.33
C PRO A 2 7.22 4.55 33.64
N SER A 3 6.32 5.45 33.27
CA SER A 3 5.15 5.13 32.43
C SER A 3 4.81 6.18 31.36
N GLN A 4 5.63 7.22 31.22
CA GLN A 4 5.40 8.33 30.27
C GLN A 4 5.75 8.02 28.79
N ARG A 5 6.09 6.76 28.44
CA ARG A 5 6.71 6.44 27.13
C ARG A 5 5.77 5.92 26.02
N LEU A 6 4.45 5.94 26.18
CA LEU A 6 3.51 5.37 25.21
C LEU A 6 2.15 6.09 25.17
N SER A 7 2.10 7.42 25.19
CA SER A 7 0.81 8.12 25.05
C SER A 7 0.45 8.28 23.56
N PRO A 8 -0.65 7.66 23.07
CA PRO A 8 -1.18 7.85 21.71
C PRO A 8 -1.41 9.30 21.28
N GLU A 9 -1.47 10.23 22.23
CA GLU A 9 -1.72 11.67 22.03
C GLU A 9 -0.58 12.45 21.34
N LEU A 10 0.66 11.96 21.36
CA LEU A 10 1.79 12.69 20.77
C LEU A 10 1.99 12.46 19.27
N ILE A 11 1.16 11.64 18.63
CA ILE A 11 1.36 11.24 17.24
C ILE A 11 0.29 11.90 16.37
N THR A 12 0.72 12.70 15.41
CA THR A 12 -0.15 13.33 14.43
C THR A 12 -0.74 12.27 13.49
N LEU A 13 -1.98 11.89 13.77
CA LEU A 13 -2.76 11.02 12.89
C LEU A 13 -2.96 11.70 11.53
N PRO A 14 -3.08 10.93 10.44
CA PRO A 14 -3.44 11.50 9.16
C PRO A 14 -4.85 12.14 9.24
N GLU A 15 -5.02 13.31 8.63
CA GLU A 15 -6.30 14.06 8.64
C GLU A 15 -7.44 13.30 7.95
N GLY A 16 -7.11 12.32 7.12
CA GLY A 16 -8.08 11.47 6.43
C GLY A 16 -7.48 10.16 5.95
N TRP A 17 -8.31 9.38 5.27
CA TRP A 17 -7.93 8.09 4.68
C TRP A 17 -6.91 8.24 3.55
N ILE A 18 -6.96 9.32 2.76
CA ILE A 18 -6.03 9.55 1.64
C ILE A 18 -4.58 9.70 2.14
N PRO A 19 -4.25 10.57 3.11
CA PRO A 19 -2.90 10.63 3.66
C PRO A 19 -2.44 9.30 4.29
N ALA A 20 -3.35 8.53 4.91
CA ALA A 20 -3.03 7.21 5.44
C ALA A 20 -2.62 6.24 4.32
N LEU A 21 -3.39 6.19 3.24
CA LEU A 21 -3.09 5.41 2.03
C LEU A 21 -1.75 5.80 1.43
N VAL A 22 -1.46 7.10 1.29
CA VAL A 22 -0.19 7.58 0.72
C VAL A 22 0.99 7.16 1.60
N ARG A 23 0.87 7.25 2.94
CA ARG A 23 1.90 6.75 3.87
C ARG A 23 2.13 5.25 3.68
N GLY A 24 1.06 4.46 3.58
CA GLY A 24 1.12 3.03 3.29
C GLY A 24 1.77 2.71 1.94
N ALA A 25 1.38 3.41 0.87
CA ALA A 25 1.95 3.26 -0.47
C ALA A 25 3.45 3.60 -0.51
N LYS A 26 3.88 4.58 0.29
CA LYS A 26 5.30 4.91 0.50
C LYS A 26 6.04 3.91 1.40
N CYS A 27 5.43 2.78 1.74
CA CYS A 27 5.99 1.75 2.63
C CYS A 27 6.33 2.27 4.03
N ARG A 28 5.63 3.31 4.49
CA ARG A 28 5.76 3.90 5.83
C ARG A 28 4.55 3.54 6.68
N CYS A 29 4.73 3.63 8.00
CA CYS A 29 3.66 3.40 8.96
C CYS A 29 2.46 4.33 8.68
N PRO A 30 1.25 3.81 8.38
CA PRO A 30 0.09 4.64 8.09
C PRO A 30 -0.29 5.59 9.24
N ARG A 31 -0.10 5.13 10.48
CA ARG A 31 -0.41 5.86 11.72
C ARG A 31 0.52 7.06 11.95
N CYS A 32 1.84 6.85 11.94
CA CYS A 32 2.80 7.91 12.28
C CYS A 32 3.62 8.47 11.10
N GLY A 33 3.72 7.76 9.98
CA GLY A 33 4.49 8.18 8.81
C GLY A 33 6.02 8.01 8.90
N GLU A 34 6.58 7.76 10.09
CA GLU A 34 8.04 7.82 10.30
C GLU A 34 8.76 6.48 10.08
N ALA A 35 8.25 5.39 10.66
CA ALA A 35 8.89 4.08 10.58
C ALA A 35 8.52 3.31 9.30
N PRO A 36 9.39 2.42 8.81
CA PRO A 36 9.03 1.51 7.71
C PRO A 36 7.92 0.55 8.13
N LEU A 37 6.99 0.27 7.21
CA LEU A 37 5.89 -0.68 7.42
C LEU A 37 6.33 -2.13 7.19
N PHE A 38 7.32 -2.35 6.32
CA PHE A 38 7.80 -3.66 5.91
C PHE A 38 9.21 -3.92 6.44
N ARG A 39 9.42 -5.11 7.04
CA ARG A 39 10.76 -5.58 7.44
C ARG A 39 11.53 -6.21 6.28
N GLN A 40 10.82 -6.87 5.37
CA GLN A 40 11.42 -7.61 4.26
C GLN A 40 10.41 -7.69 3.11
N TRP A 41 10.65 -6.96 2.04
CA TRP A 41 9.81 -6.90 0.83
C TRP A 41 8.31 -6.78 1.14
N LEU A 42 7.56 -7.88 1.13
CA LEU A 42 6.11 -7.95 1.39
C LEU A 42 5.73 -8.34 2.83
N LYS A 43 6.71 -8.57 3.72
CA LYS A 43 6.49 -8.93 5.12
C LYS A 43 6.42 -7.67 5.99
N PRO A 44 5.24 -7.34 6.56
CA PRO A 44 5.11 -6.22 7.48
C PRO A 44 5.91 -6.46 8.78
N VAL A 45 6.22 -5.37 9.49
CA VAL A 45 6.75 -5.42 10.86
C VAL A 45 5.64 -5.83 11.82
N ASP A 46 5.94 -6.56 12.90
CA ASP A 46 4.90 -6.92 13.88
C ASP A 46 4.43 -5.68 14.64
N ARG A 47 5.37 -4.81 15.04
CA ARG A 47 5.10 -3.53 15.68
C ARG A 47 5.91 -2.41 15.05
N CYS A 48 5.28 -1.25 14.91
CA CYS A 48 5.96 -0.05 14.43
C CYS A 48 7.10 0.34 15.37
N GLY A 49 8.29 0.63 14.83
CA GLY A 49 9.45 1.05 15.63
C GLY A 49 9.21 2.34 16.43
N HIS A 50 8.43 3.27 15.86
CA HIS A 50 8.13 4.59 16.43
C HIS A 50 6.84 4.57 17.28
N CYS A 51 5.69 4.36 16.64
CA CYS A 51 4.38 4.46 17.30
C CYS A 51 3.89 3.19 18.01
N LYS A 52 4.65 2.10 17.93
CA LYS A 52 4.35 0.79 18.53
C LYS A 52 3.02 0.15 18.14
N GLN A 53 2.34 0.68 17.11
CA GLN A 53 1.15 0.06 16.52
C GLN A 53 1.44 -1.36 16.08
N ASP A 54 0.54 -2.27 16.42
CA ASP A 54 0.57 -3.65 15.97
C ASP A 54 0.05 -3.75 14.52
N TRP A 55 0.89 -4.27 13.63
CA TRP A 55 0.60 -4.51 12.21
C TRP A 55 0.59 -6.01 11.87
N SER A 56 0.82 -6.90 12.85
CA SER A 56 0.73 -8.36 12.66
C SER A 56 -0.71 -8.83 12.35
N LEU A 57 -1.69 -7.99 12.70
CA LEU A 57 -3.13 -8.20 12.55
C LEU A 57 -3.62 -8.14 11.09
N GLN A 58 -2.76 -7.81 10.13
CA GLN A 58 -3.16 -7.62 8.74
C GLN A 58 -3.39 -8.97 8.02
N GLN A 59 -4.48 -9.06 7.25
CA GLN A 59 -4.79 -10.20 6.38
C GLN A 59 -5.01 -9.77 4.92
N ALA A 60 -4.12 -8.93 4.38
CA ALA A 60 -4.23 -8.39 3.01
C ALA A 60 -3.37 -9.14 1.99
N ASP A 61 -3.37 -10.47 2.02
CA ASP A 61 -2.41 -11.23 1.19
C ASP A 61 -2.86 -11.41 -0.28
N ASP A 62 -4.17 -11.46 -0.58
CA ASP A 62 -4.64 -11.67 -1.96
C ASP A 62 -4.97 -10.37 -2.73
N PHE A 63 -5.55 -9.38 -2.05
CA PHE A 63 -6.04 -8.14 -2.68
C PHE A 63 -4.96 -7.33 -3.44
N PRO A 64 -3.69 -7.25 -2.98
CA PRO A 64 -2.66 -6.52 -3.70
C PRO A 64 -2.33 -7.08 -5.09
N ALA A 65 -2.38 -8.41 -5.25
CA ALA A 65 -2.09 -9.04 -6.54
C ALA A 65 -3.17 -8.77 -7.57
N TYR A 66 -4.45 -8.84 -7.17
CA TYR A 66 -5.58 -8.53 -8.05
C TYR A 66 -5.55 -7.08 -8.53
N ILE A 67 -5.31 -6.11 -7.65
CA ILE A 67 -5.19 -4.70 -8.05
C ILE A 67 -4.06 -4.54 -9.07
N GLY A 68 -2.91 -5.17 -8.82
CA GLY A 68 -1.77 -5.15 -9.75
C GLY A 68 -2.18 -5.65 -11.14
N ILE A 69 -2.80 -6.83 -11.22
CA ILE A 69 -3.24 -7.43 -12.49
C ILE A 69 -4.25 -6.54 -13.21
N PHE A 70 -5.23 -5.98 -12.50
CA PHE A 70 -6.22 -5.08 -13.10
C PHE A 70 -5.56 -3.82 -13.69
N VAL A 71 -4.72 -3.14 -12.93
CA VAL A 71 -4.04 -1.91 -13.38
C VAL A 71 -3.10 -2.20 -14.55
N VAL A 72 -2.28 -3.24 -14.42
CA VAL A 72 -1.32 -3.67 -15.44
C VAL A 72 -2.06 -4.05 -16.73
N GLY A 73 -3.10 -4.87 -16.63
CA GLY A 73 -3.88 -5.30 -17.79
C GLY A 73 -4.54 -4.14 -18.54
N HIS A 74 -5.16 -3.19 -17.82
CA HIS A 74 -5.80 -2.02 -18.45
C HIS A 74 -4.79 -1.04 -19.05
N LEU A 75 -3.58 -0.95 -18.48
CA LEU A 75 -2.52 -0.12 -19.05
C LEU A 75 -1.92 -0.77 -20.31
N PHE A 76 -1.68 -2.08 -20.28
CA PHE A 76 -1.02 -2.77 -21.40
C PHE A 76 -1.96 -3.13 -22.56
N ALA A 77 -3.25 -3.34 -22.31
CA ALA A 77 -4.21 -3.61 -23.38
C ALA A 77 -4.17 -2.57 -24.52
N PRO A 78 -4.32 -1.25 -24.28
CA PRO A 78 -4.23 -0.25 -25.34
C PRO A 78 -2.82 -0.17 -25.96
N VAL A 79 -1.77 -0.40 -25.18
CA VAL A 79 -0.37 -0.39 -25.66
C VAL A 79 -0.14 -1.52 -26.67
N VAL A 80 -0.59 -2.74 -26.36
CA VAL A 80 -0.47 -3.90 -27.25
C VAL A 80 -1.30 -3.69 -28.51
N ILE A 81 -2.53 -3.17 -28.36
CA ILE A 81 -3.41 -2.84 -29.50
C ILE A 81 -2.74 -1.80 -30.40
N ALA A 82 -2.09 -0.77 -29.85
CA ALA A 82 -1.35 0.20 -30.64
C ALA A 82 -0.11 -0.43 -31.32
N MET A 83 0.74 -1.15 -30.57
CA MET A 83 1.95 -1.77 -31.14
C MET A 83 1.64 -2.68 -32.33
N ILE A 84 0.65 -3.56 -32.19
CA ILE A 84 0.30 -4.50 -33.26
C ILE A 84 -0.59 -3.84 -34.32
N GLY A 85 -1.64 -3.13 -33.88
CA GLY A 85 -2.68 -2.61 -34.77
C GLY A 85 -2.29 -1.33 -35.51
N THR A 86 -1.55 -0.42 -34.89
CA THR A 86 -1.17 0.87 -35.51
C THR A 86 0.28 0.87 -36.01
N PHE A 87 1.21 0.26 -35.27
CA PHE A 87 2.63 0.25 -35.64
C PHE A 87 3.07 -0.98 -36.43
N GLY A 88 2.17 -1.95 -36.67
CA GLY A 88 2.45 -3.15 -37.46
C GLY A 88 3.53 -4.04 -36.85
N MET A 89 3.78 -3.93 -35.54
CA MET A 89 4.85 -4.63 -34.86
C MET A 89 4.48 -6.12 -34.73
N SER A 90 5.47 -7.01 -34.88
CA SER A 90 5.20 -8.46 -34.81
C SER A 90 4.71 -8.85 -33.40
N ALA A 91 3.84 -9.86 -33.34
CA ALA A 91 3.31 -10.35 -32.07
C ALA A 91 4.44 -10.84 -31.12
N TRP A 92 5.46 -11.50 -31.67
CA TRP A 92 6.62 -11.98 -30.92
C TRP A 92 7.47 -10.84 -30.35
N LEU A 93 7.73 -9.79 -31.15
CA LEU A 93 8.47 -8.63 -30.68
C LEU A 93 7.70 -7.88 -29.59
N THR A 94 6.40 -7.69 -29.79
CA THR A 94 5.51 -7.08 -28.80
C THR A 94 5.51 -7.88 -27.50
N LEU A 95 5.37 -9.21 -27.58
CA LEU A 95 5.43 -10.09 -26.40
C LEU A 95 6.79 -10.01 -25.69
N ALA A 96 7.89 -10.05 -26.45
CA ALA A 96 9.25 -9.99 -25.90
C ALA A 96 9.53 -8.68 -25.14
N ILE A 97 8.89 -7.58 -25.52
CA ILE A 97 8.99 -6.28 -24.84
C ILE A 97 8.01 -6.20 -23.67
N ILE A 98 6.74 -6.54 -23.90
CA ILE A 98 5.67 -6.33 -22.92
C ILE A 98 5.80 -7.27 -21.74
N LEU A 99 6.20 -8.53 -21.96
CA LEU A 99 6.33 -9.51 -20.88
C LEU A 99 7.31 -9.06 -19.77
N PRO A 100 8.58 -8.70 -20.06
CA PRO A 100 9.51 -8.27 -19.00
C PRO A 100 9.06 -6.95 -18.36
N VAL A 101 8.50 -6.01 -19.12
CA VAL A 101 8.02 -4.73 -18.57
C VAL A 101 6.82 -4.97 -17.64
N ALA A 102 5.89 -5.84 -18.00
CA ALA A 102 4.74 -6.20 -17.17
C ALA A 102 5.17 -6.89 -15.87
N VAL A 103 6.13 -7.83 -15.93
CA VAL A 103 6.69 -8.48 -14.75
C VAL A 103 7.37 -7.47 -13.84
N ALA A 104 8.23 -6.59 -14.39
CA ALA A 104 8.89 -5.55 -13.63
C ALA A 104 7.89 -4.59 -12.96
N MET A 105 6.85 -4.17 -13.70
CA MET A 105 5.83 -3.28 -13.19
C MET A 105 5.00 -3.91 -12.07
N LEU A 106 4.63 -5.19 -12.20
CA LEU A 106 3.95 -5.94 -11.14
C LEU A 106 4.80 -6.01 -9.87
N LEU A 107 6.08 -6.39 -9.99
CA LEU A 107 6.99 -6.49 -8.84
C LEU A 107 7.13 -5.16 -8.11
N VAL A 108 7.24 -4.05 -8.85
CA VAL A 108 7.31 -2.69 -8.29
C VAL A 108 5.98 -2.28 -7.66
N MET A 109 4.84 -2.63 -8.24
CA MET A 109 3.52 -2.26 -7.71
C MET A 109 3.09 -3.11 -6.51
N LEU A 110 3.57 -4.33 -6.34
CA LEU A 110 3.14 -5.23 -5.27
C LEU A 110 3.34 -4.63 -3.88
N GLN A 111 4.54 -4.09 -3.61
CA GLN A 111 4.89 -3.53 -2.31
C GLN A 111 4.08 -2.27 -1.93
N PRO A 112 3.96 -1.22 -2.77
CA PRO A 112 3.15 -0.05 -2.47
C PRO A 112 1.65 -0.39 -2.38
N THR A 113 1.16 -1.29 -3.24
CA THR A 113 -0.24 -1.72 -3.19
C THR A 113 -0.54 -2.41 -1.86
N LYS A 114 0.31 -3.35 -1.43
CA LYS A 114 0.15 -4.00 -0.12
C LYS A 114 0.14 -2.98 1.02
N GLY A 115 1.04 -2.00 0.99
CA GLY A 115 1.10 -0.97 2.03
C GLY A 115 -0.14 -0.06 2.06
N ALA A 116 -0.64 0.32 0.88
CA ALA A 116 -1.89 1.08 0.75
C ALA A 116 -3.09 0.29 1.28
N VAL A 117 -3.19 -1.00 0.97
CA VAL A 117 -4.29 -1.86 1.45
C VAL A 117 -4.25 -2.02 2.97
N ILE A 118 -3.07 -2.24 3.56
CA ILE A 118 -2.91 -2.27 5.03
C ILE A 118 -3.38 -0.94 5.65
N ALA A 119 -3.01 0.20 5.06
CA ALA A 119 -3.45 1.51 5.51
C ALA A 119 -4.97 1.68 5.42
N PHE A 120 -5.59 1.20 4.34
CA PHE A 120 -7.03 1.22 4.13
C PHE A 120 -7.77 0.42 5.21
N LEU A 121 -7.36 -0.84 5.40
CA LEU A 121 -7.96 -1.74 6.38
C LEU A 121 -7.85 -1.17 7.79
N TRP A 122 -6.68 -0.61 8.13
CA TRP A 122 -6.46 0.04 9.42
C TRP A 122 -7.34 1.28 9.61
N TRP A 123 -7.43 2.16 8.62
CA TRP A 123 -8.24 3.38 8.71
C TRP A 123 -9.74 3.08 8.89
N HIS A 124 -10.25 2.08 8.16
CA HIS A 124 -11.64 1.65 8.25
C HIS A 124 -11.91 0.66 9.39
N GLY A 125 -10.88 0.18 10.10
CA GLY A 125 -11.03 -0.82 11.16
C GLY A 125 -11.57 -2.16 10.66
N ILE A 126 -11.17 -2.56 9.45
CA ILE A 126 -11.61 -3.82 8.82
C ILE A 126 -10.72 -4.96 9.31
N GLY A 127 -11.32 -6.11 9.61
CA GLY A 127 -10.62 -7.29 10.11
C GLY A 127 -10.27 -7.15 11.59
N ALA A 128 -9.03 -7.49 11.96
CA ALA A 128 -8.57 -7.44 13.35
C ALA A 128 -8.05 -6.05 13.79
N PHE A 129 -8.12 -5.03 12.91
CA PHE A 129 -7.73 -3.67 13.26
C PHE A 129 -8.83 -2.96 14.05
N ARG A 130 -8.47 -2.43 15.23
CA ARG A 130 -9.35 -1.53 15.99
C ARG A 130 -9.27 -0.12 15.40
N GLN A 131 -10.40 0.46 15.02
CA GLN A 131 -10.46 1.84 14.54
C GLN A 131 -10.10 2.82 15.66
N GLU A 132 -8.92 3.45 15.59
CA GLU A 132 -8.56 4.58 16.43
C GLU A 132 -9.19 5.86 15.83
N ARG A 133 -10.47 6.10 16.12
CA ARG A 133 -11.17 7.30 15.62
C ARG A 133 -10.74 8.52 16.45
N ARG A 134 -10.27 9.60 15.79
CA ARG A 134 -10.16 10.93 16.43
C ARG A 134 -11.56 11.31 16.93
N LYS A 135 -11.72 11.66 18.21
CA LYS A 135 -13.01 12.19 18.69
C LYS A 135 -13.32 13.45 17.85
N GLN A 136 -14.41 13.41 17.11
CA GLN A 136 -14.93 14.55 16.35
C GLN A 136 -15.40 15.58 17.38
N GLY A 137 -14.59 16.59 17.67
CA GLY A 137 -14.91 17.57 18.71
C GLY A 137 -13.86 18.65 19.00
N ASP A 138 -12.79 18.76 18.21
CA ASP A 138 -11.80 19.82 18.39
C ASP A 138 -11.41 20.40 17.01
N GLN A 139 -12.39 21.06 16.40
CA GLN A 139 -12.19 21.95 15.26
C GLN A 139 -12.61 23.33 15.79
N PRO A 140 -11.67 24.30 15.91
CA PRO A 140 -12.01 25.65 16.34
C PRO A 140 -12.88 26.38 15.31
#